data_AF-A0A354BNE8-F1
#
_entry.id   AF-A0A354BNE8-F1
#
_cell.length_a   1.000
_cell.length_b   1.000
_cell.length_c   1.000
_cell.angle_alpha   90.00
_cell.angle_beta   90.00
_cell.angle_gamma   90.00
#
_symmetry.space_group_name_H-M   'P 1'
#
loop_
_entity.id
_entity.type
_entity.pdbx_description
1 polymer ?
#
loop_
_entity_poly.entity_id
_entity_poly.type
_entity_poly.pdbx_seq_one_letter_code
_entity_poly.pdbx_strand_id
1 'polypeptide(L)'
;MIQRSDLIIAMGLGHREFVRSKFGLNVPLFNEVAFGEDEPVLDLHEALPNWERDIVEAREYVESVIDHIWNSIPALVARLPQFSGQQPPR
;
A
#
# COMPACT_ATOMS: atom_id res chain seq x y z
N MET A 1 -16.67 -6.17 -5.35
CA MET A 1 -15.95 -5.41 -4.31
C MET A 1 -15.16 -4.28 -4.96
N ILE A 2 -14.21 -4.58 -5.87
CA ILE A 2 -13.43 -3.58 -6.64
C ILE A 2 -14.28 -2.51 -7.33
N GLN A 3 -15.34 -2.87 -8.07
CA GLN A 3 -16.18 -1.90 -8.78
C GLN A 3 -17.09 -1.04 -7.87
N ARG A 4 -17.09 -1.28 -6.55
CA ARG A 4 -17.89 -0.55 -5.57
C ARG A 4 -17.03 0.26 -4.59
N SER A 5 -15.71 0.23 -4.76
CA SER A 5 -14.77 1.01 -3.95
C SER A 5 -14.52 2.35 -4.62
N ASP A 6 -14.60 3.44 -3.86
CA ASP A 6 -14.29 4.78 -4.36
C ASP A 6 -12.78 4.97 -4.59
N LEU A 7 -11.96 4.22 -3.85
CA LEU A 7 -10.52 4.17 -4.00
C LEU A 7 -9.99 2.78 -3.63
N ILE A 8 -9.05 2.28 -4.42
CA ILE A 8 -8.27 1.08 -4.14
C ILE A 8 -6.83 1.54 -3.95
N ILE A 9 -6.21 1.14 -2.85
CA ILE A 9 -4.82 1.47 -2.53
C ILE A 9 -4.04 0.16 -2.46
N ALA A 10 -2.92 0.08 -3.18
CA ALA A 10 -2.02 -1.06 -3.12
C ALA A 10 -1.00 -0.89 -2.00
N MET A 11 -0.69 -1.96 -1.27
CA MET A 11 0.37 -1.93 -0.25
C MET A 11 1.76 -2.10 -0.88
N GLY A 12 1.89 -3.03 -1.83
CA GLY A 12 3.15 -3.34 -2.52
C GLY A 12 2.99 -3.36 -4.04
N LEU A 13 4.11 -3.44 -4.76
CA LEU A 13 4.14 -3.42 -6.22
C LEU A 13 3.44 -4.63 -6.84
N GLY A 14 3.55 -5.81 -6.23
CA GLY A 14 2.83 -7.01 -6.67
C GLY A 14 1.31 -6.84 -6.64
N HIS A 15 0.78 -6.16 -5.61
CA HIS A 15 -0.65 -5.83 -5.53
C HIS A 15 -1.07 -4.85 -6.63
N ARG A 16 -0.29 -3.78 -6.86
CA ARG A 16 -0.56 -2.80 -7.92
C ARG A 16 -0.55 -3.47 -9.29
N GLU A 17 0.44 -4.33 -9.57
CA GLU A 17 0.54 -5.07 -10.82
C GLU A 17 -0.59 -6.08 -11.00
N PHE A 18 -0.96 -6.81 -9.95
CA PHE A 18 -2.09 -7.74 -9.99
C PHE A 18 -3.39 -6.99 -10.32
N VAL A 19 -3.63 -5.85 -9.67
CA VAL A 19 -4.84 -5.05 -9.92
C VAL A 19 -4.86 -4.52 -11.37
N ARG A 20 -3.72 -4.03 -11.86
CA ARG A 20 -3.57 -3.57 -13.26
C ARG A 20 -3.81 -4.70 -14.26
N SER A 21 -3.16 -5.85 -14.07
CA SER A 21 -3.23 -6.97 -15.02
C SER A 21 -4.60 -7.66 -15.05
N LYS A 22 -5.28 -7.76 -13.90
CA LYS A 22 -6.57 -8.45 -13.79
C LYS A 22 -7.78 -7.56 -14.04
N PHE A 23 -7.70 -6.28 -13.70
CA PHE A 23 -8.85 -5.38 -13.73
C PHE A 23 -8.63 -4.14 -14.62
N GLY A 24 -7.43 -3.94 -15.18
CA GLY A 24 -7.12 -2.78 -16.01
C GLY A 24 -7.05 -1.46 -15.23
N LEU A 25 -6.99 -1.52 -13.90
CA LEU A 25 -6.99 -0.35 -13.03
C LEU A 25 -5.56 0.02 -12.62
N ASN A 26 -5.20 1.27 -12.79
CA ASN A 26 -3.99 1.81 -12.18
C ASN A 26 -4.35 2.37 -10.81
N VAL A 27 -3.71 1.87 -9.76
CA VAL A 27 -4.03 2.21 -8.36
C VAL A 27 -2.80 2.77 -7.64
N PRO A 28 -2.95 3.79 -6.79
CA PRO A 28 -1.82 4.36 -6.06
C PRO A 28 -1.32 3.40 -4.97
N LEU A 29 -0.06 3.58 -4.55
CA LEU A 29 0.48 2.92 -3.35
C LEU A 29 0.03 3.64 -2.08
N PHE A 30 0.12 2.95 -0.94
CA PHE A 30 -0.17 3.54 0.36
C PHE A 30 0.68 4.78 0.65
N ASN A 31 2.01 4.71 0.46
CA ASN A 31 2.91 5.85 0.66
C ASN A 31 2.69 6.96 -0.38
N GLU A 32 2.19 6.62 -1.57
CA GLU A 32 1.86 7.62 -2.59
C GLU A 32 0.66 8.47 -2.15
N VAL A 33 -0.35 7.82 -1.55
CA VAL A 33 -1.52 8.53 -1.00
C VAL A 33 -1.14 9.32 0.26
N ALA A 34 -0.38 8.71 1.19
CA ALA A 34 -0.02 9.35 2.46
C ALA A 34 1.03 10.46 2.31
N PHE A 35 2.10 10.21 1.55
CA PHE A 35 3.31 11.05 1.50
C PHE A 35 3.69 11.51 0.10
N GLY A 36 3.11 10.93 -0.96
CA GLY A 36 3.41 11.32 -2.34
C GLY A 36 4.66 10.65 -2.86
N GLU A 37 5.06 9.57 -2.18
CA GLU A 37 6.24 8.78 -2.45
C GLU A 37 5.81 7.49 -3.14
N ASP A 38 6.37 7.20 -4.32
CA ASP A 38 6.09 5.97 -5.07
C ASP A 38 6.86 4.77 -4.49
N GLU A 39 6.74 4.58 -3.17
CA GLU A 39 7.44 3.55 -2.41
C GLU A 39 6.45 2.51 -1.87
N PRO A 40 6.71 1.20 -2.05
CA PRO A 40 5.87 0.16 -1.50
C PRO A 40 6.10 -0.03 0.00
N VAL A 41 5.08 -0.53 0.70
CA VAL A 41 5.27 -1.25 1.97
C VAL A 41 5.63 -2.68 1.59
N LEU A 42 6.88 -3.08 1.89
CA LEU A 42 7.37 -4.41 1.55
C LEU A 42 6.76 -5.47 2.48
N ASP A 43 6.54 -6.66 1.94
CA ASP A 43 6.24 -7.83 2.76
C ASP A 43 7.50 -8.29 3.52
N LEU A 44 7.32 -8.99 4.64
CA LEU A 44 8.43 -9.47 5.48
C LEU A 44 9.51 -10.21 4.68
N HIS A 45 9.12 -11.10 3.77
CA HIS A 45 10.05 -11.90 2.97
C HIS A 45 10.78 -11.09 1.89
N GLU A 46 10.21 -9.95 1.46
CA GLU A 46 10.84 -9.03 0.52
C GLU A 46 11.89 -8.16 1.23
N ALA A 47 11.57 -7.68 2.45
CA ALA A 47 12.48 -6.86 3.25
C ALA A 47 13.59 -7.69 3.93
N LEU A 48 13.26 -8.89 4.42
CA LEU A 48 14.15 -9.75 5.18
C LEU A 48 14.17 -11.17 4.58
N PRO A 49 15.04 -11.46 3.60
CA PRO A 49 15.08 -12.77 2.94
C PRO A 49 15.36 -13.96 3.87
N ASN A 50 15.96 -13.72 5.04
CA ASN A 50 16.30 -14.74 6.04
C ASN A 50 15.41 -14.69 7.29
N TRP A 51 14.23 -14.04 7.21
CA TRP A 51 13.33 -13.82 8.36
C TRP A 51 13.01 -15.10 9.17
N GLU A 52 12.97 -16.27 8.52
CA GLU A 52 12.71 -17.55 9.20
C GLU A 52 13.79 -17.94 10.21
N ARG A 53 15.00 -17.39 10.08
CA ARG A 53 16.15 -17.69 10.94
C ARG A 53 16.33 -16.69 12.07
N ASP A 54 15.85 -15.46 11.88
CA ASP A 54 15.89 -14.40 12.87
C ASP A 54 14.49 -13.86 13.13
N ILE A 55 13.78 -14.56 14.03
CA ILE A 55 12.41 -14.21 14.40
C ILE A 55 12.31 -12.90 15.18
N VAL A 56 13.43 -12.42 15.76
CA VAL A 56 13.44 -11.15 16.51
C VAL A 56 13.45 -10.01 15.51
N GLU A 57 14.37 -10.03 14.54
CA GLU A 57 14.42 -9.04 13.46
C GLU A 57 13.12 -9.06 12.63
N ALA A 58 12.59 -10.25 12.33
CA ALA A 58 11.32 -10.38 11.65
C ALA A 58 10.16 -9.72 12.40
N ARG A 59 10.10 -9.90 13.73
CA ARG A 59 9.08 -9.27 14.58
C ARG A 59 9.25 -7.75 14.59
N GLU A 60 10.47 -7.26 14.80
CA GLU A 60 10.76 -5.82 14.80
C GLU A 60 10.35 -5.17 13.48
N TYR A 61 10.61 -5.83 12.35
CA TYR A 61 10.15 -5.37 11.05
C TYR A 61 8.63 -5.29 10.96
N VAL A 62 7.91 -6.36 11.33
CA VAL A 62 6.44 -6.36 11.32
C VAL A 62 5.86 -5.27 12.22
N GLU A 63 6.41 -5.09 13.42
CA GLU A 63 6.02 -4.01 14.34
C GLU A 63 6.24 -2.63 13.71
N SER A 64 7.39 -2.41 13.06
CA SER A 64 7.67 -1.15 12.36
C SER A 64 6.72 -0.87 11.19
N VAL A 65 6.28 -1.90 10.45
CA VAL A 65 5.29 -1.77 9.37
C VAL A 65 3.93 -1.38 9.94
N ILE A 66 3.53 -1.98 11.07
CA ILE A 66 2.29 -1.64 11.77
C ILE A 66 2.33 -0.18 12.22
N ASP A 67 3.42 0.23 12.86
CA ASP A 67 3.62 1.61 13.32
C ASP A 67 3.61 2.59 12.14
N HIS A 68 4.28 2.25 11.05
CA HIS A 68 4.28 3.05 9.82
C HIS A 68 2.86 3.26 9.30
N ILE A 69 2.08 2.18 9.13
CA ILE A 69 0.70 2.28 8.64
C ILE A 69 -0.14 3.13 9.59
N TRP A 70 -0.08 2.87 10.90
CA TRP A 70 -0.86 3.56 11.91
C TRP A 70 -0.55 5.06 11.96
N ASN A 71 0.73 5.41 12.01
CA ASN A 71 1.20 6.80 12.06
C ASN A 71 0.94 7.56 10.76
N SER A 72 0.81 6.84 9.63
CA SER A 72 0.51 7.42 8.32
C SER A 72 -0.97 7.75 8.10
N ILE A 73 -1.90 7.19 8.89
CA ILE A 73 -3.34 7.38 8.68
C ILE A 73 -3.76 8.86 8.65
N PRO A 74 -3.30 9.76 9.54
CA PRO A 74 -3.68 11.17 9.47
C PRO A 74 -3.25 11.84 8.15
N ALA A 75 -2.04 11.54 7.67
CA ALA A 75 -1.52 12.07 6.40
C ALA A 75 -2.32 11.51 5.20
N LEU A 76 -2.62 10.21 5.23
CA LEU A 76 -3.47 9.56 4.24
C LEU A 76 -4.84 10.22 4.17
N VAL A 77 -5.53 10.37 5.31
CA VAL A 77 -6.88 10.96 5.38
C VAL A 77 -6.90 12.40 4.88
N ALA A 78 -5.88 13.20 5.21
CA ALA A 78 -5.76 14.57 4.74
C ALA A 78 -5.66 14.68 3.21
N ARG A 79 -5.18 13.62 2.55
CA ARG A 79 -4.91 13.59 1.11
C ARG A 79 -5.90 12.76 0.29
N LEU A 80 -6.73 11.92 0.91
CA LEU A 80 -7.78 11.15 0.24
C LEU A 80 -8.61 11.97 -0.77
N PRO A 81 -9.03 13.23 -0.50
CA PRO A 81 -9.80 14.01 -1.46
C PRO A 81 -9.11 14.24 -2.81
N GLN A 82 -7.77 14.15 -2.88
CA GLN A 82 -7.02 14.28 -4.13
C GLN A 82 -7.16 13.06 -5.04
N PHE A 83 -7.55 11.91 -4.47
CA PHE A 83 -7.68 10.63 -5.16
C PHE A 83 -9.15 10.24 -5.39
N SER A 84 -10.08 10.82 -4.62
CA SER A 84 -11.53 10.69 -4.82
C SER A 84 -12.00 11.54 -6.01
N GLY A 85 -11.87 11.01 -7.24
CA GLY A 85 -12.33 11.68 -8.46
C GLY A 85 -11.82 11.14 -9.79
N GLN A 86 -10.85 10.21 -9.77
CA GLN A 86 -10.31 9.60 -10.99
C GLN A 86 -11.07 8.33 -11.38
N GLN A 87 -12.34 8.48 -11.79
CA GLN A 87 -13.03 7.46 -12.58
C GLN A 87 -13.10 7.95 -14.04
N PRO A 88 -12.65 7.19 -15.05
CA PRO A 88 -13.02 7.51 -16.42
C PRO A 88 -14.55 7.38 -16.56
N PRO A 89 -15.17 8.22 -17.41
CA PRO A 89 -16.63 8.18 -17.60
C PRO A 89 -17.06 6.78 -18.05
N ARG A 90 -18.16 6.30 -17.48
CA ARG A 90 -18.86 5.08 -17.93
C ARG A 90 -19.42 5.26 -19.34
#